data_AF-A0A380NKL6-F1
#
_entry.id   AF-A0A380NKL6-F1
#
_cell.length_a   1.000
_cell.length_b   1.000
_cell.length_c   1.000
_cell.angle_alpha   90.00
_cell.angle_beta   90.00
_cell.angle_gamma   90.00
#
_symmetry.space_group_name_H-M   'P 1'
#
loop_
_entity.id
_entity.type
_entity.pdbx_description
1 polymer ?
#
loop_
_entity_poly.entity_id
_entity_poly.type
_entity_poly.pdbx_seq_one_letter_code
_entity_poly.pdbx_strand_id
1 'polypeptide(L)'
;MITPMDIHNKEFETGFRGYDKDAVNAFMAELVHDYETLYRDNREMTDKIEQLEKRIAQYEQMEATMNNTLVLAQETGENVKNAARKEADLIIQEAEQQRKQILEEAERSLREGQEKYSIIRNEVAVFKARMESILNSQLQMLEGCVLGDSSVPVESVDIDEVLAAVAEDNSTIHDNAGVDQVVLDANAAAEAADSESEEVQSESEGNQTEADSQK
;
A
#
# COMPACT_ATOMS: atom_id res chain seq x y z
N MET A 1 79.42 -7.54 17.69
CA MET A 1 79.72 -6.12 18.00
C MET A 1 80.43 -6.07 19.34
N ILE A 2 81.31 -5.08 19.52
CA ILE A 2 82.01 -4.82 20.78
C ILE A 2 81.00 -4.16 21.72
N THR A 3 80.91 -4.63 22.97
CA THR A 3 80.07 -4.03 24.02
C THR A 3 80.84 -2.92 24.75
N PRO A 4 80.17 -1.99 25.45
CA PRO A 4 80.87 -1.00 26.26
C PRO A 4 81.86 -1.62 27.27
N MET A 5 81.51 -2.79 27.82
CA MET A 5 82.38 -3.58 28.69
C MET A 5 83.62 -4.13 27.98
N ASP A 6 83.49 -4.51 26.71
CA ASP A 6 84.64 -4.96 25.90
C ASP A 6 85.59 -3.81 25.56
N ILE A 7 85.09 -2.56 25.48
CA ILE A 7 85.92 -1.35 25.32
C ILE A 7 86.64 -1.05 26.64
N HIS A 8 85.94 -1.14 27.77
CA HIS A 8 86.52 -0.87 29.09
C HIS A 8 87.62 -1.87 29.48
N ASN A 9 87.44 -3.15 29.15
CA ASN A 9 88.40 -4.22 29.45
C ASN A 9 89.51 -4.36 28.40
N LYS A 10 89.63 -3.42 27.45
CA LYS A 10 90.60 -3.52 26.36
C LYS A 10 92.00 -3.13 26.85
N GLU A 11 92.89 -4.10 26.91
CA GLU A 11 94.32 -3.86 27.14
C GLU A 11 95.07 -3.62 25.82
N PHE A 12 95.98 -2.64 25.81
CA PHE A 12 96.83 -2.30 24.67
C PHE A 12 98.27 -2.73 24.92
N GLU A 13 98.93 -3.30 23.90
CA GLU A 13 100.36 -3.66 23.97
C GLU A 13 101.25 -2.41 24.05
N THR A 14 102.31 -2.46 24.85
CA THR A 14 103.25 -1.34 25.02
C THR A 14 104.46 -1.46 24.08
N GLY A 15 104.73 -0.43 23.27
CA GLY A 15 105.90 -0.34 22.39
C GLY A 15 106.84 0.81 22.71
N PHE A 16 108.08 0.77 22.20
CA PHE A 16 109.16 1.76 22.46
C PHE A 16 108.83 3.21 22.05
N ARG A 17 107.76 3.43 21.26
CA ARG A 17 107.20 4.74 20.86
C ARG A 17 105.67 4.66 20.75
N GLY A 18 104.98 4.66 21.89
CA GLY A 18 103.53 4.56 21.99
C GLY A 18 102.82 5.88 22.31
N TYR A 19 101.49 5.86 22.23
CA TYR A 19 100.64 6.92 22.76
C TYR A 19 100.73 6.98 24.29
N ASP A 20 100.49 8.16 24.85
CA ASP A 20 100.41 8.34 26.30
C ASP A 20 99.22 7.56 26.88
N LYS A 21 99.49 6.70 27.86
CA LYS A 21 98.50 5.79 28.45
C LYS A 21 97.40 6.57 29.15
N ASP A 22 97.74 7.66 29.84
CA ASP A 22 96.77 8.43 30.62
C ASP A 22 95.80 9.18 29.69
N ALA A 23 96.31 9.77 28.61
CA ALA A 23 95.50 10.39 27.57
C ALA A 23 94.58 9.38 26.84
N VAL A 24 95.10 8.18 26.51
CA VAL A 24 94.31 7.12 25.88
C VAL A 24 93.21 6.60 26.81
N ASN A 25 93.51 6.41 28.10
CA ASN A 25 92.52 5.96 29.08
C ASN A 25 91.42 7.00 29.31
N ALA A 26 91.75 8.29 29.34
CA ALA A 26 90.77 9.37 29.43
C ALA A 26 89.82 9.37 28.21
N PHE A 27 90.37 9.21 27.00
CA PHE A 27 89.57 9.11 25.78
C PHE A 27 88.71 7.83 25.74
N MET A 28 89.23 6.70 26.21
CA MET A 28 88.47 5.45 26.30
C MET A 28 87.30 5.56 27.28
N ALA A 29 87.46 6.29 28.39
CA ALA A 29 86.37 6.54 29.34
C ALA A 29 85.23 7.38 28.70
N GLU A 30 85.59 8.41 27.94
CA GLU A 30 84.62 9.21 27.16
C GLU A 30 83.94 8.36 26.08
N LEU A 31 84.72 7.55 25.35
CA LEU A 31 84.19 6.65 24.32
C LEU A 31 83.22 5.60 24.90
N VAL A 32 83.53 5.03 26.07
CA VAL A 32 82.62 4.10 26.76
C VAL A 32 81.31 4.80 27.11
N HIS A 33 81.38 6.02 27.66
CA HIS A 33 80.18 6.78 28.03
C HIS A 33 79.27 7.09 26.83
N ASP A 34 79.85 7.58 25.73
CA ASP A 34 79.11 7.89 24.52
C ASP A 34 78.54 6.63 23.87
N TYR A 35 79.30 5.53 23.89
CA TYR A 35 78.86 4.26 23.32
C TYR A 35 77.74 3.60 24.16
N GLU A 36 77.78 3.71 25.49
CA GLU A 36 76.67 3.30 26.37
C GLU A 36 75.40 4.10 26.09
N THR A 37 75.54 5.42 25.93
CA THR A 37 74.42 6.31 25.61
C THR A 37 73.81 5.94 24.26
N LEU A 38 74.65 5.81 23.22
CA LEU A 38 74.22 5.37 21.89
C LEU A 38 73.52 4.01 21.92
N TYR A 39 74.05 3.06 22.69
CA TYR A 39 73.46 1.72 22.81
C TYR A 39 72.09 1.75 23.49
N ARG A 40 71.94 2.57 24.55
CA ARG A 40 70.66 2.78 25.22
C ARG A 40 69.64 3.41 24.30
N ASP A 41 70.02 4.48 23.60
CA ASP A 41 69.14 5.19 22.67
C ASP A 41 68.74 4.28 21.51
N ASN A 42 69.68 3.51 20.95
CA ASN A 42 69.38 2.57 19.88
C ASN A 42 68.35 1.51 20.32
N ARG A 43 68.50 0.99 21.54
CA ARG A 43 67.52 0.05 22.10
C ARG A 43 66.15 0.70 22.30
N GLU A 44 66.09 1.90 22.87
CA GLU A 44 64.83 2.62 23.05
C GLU A 44 64.14 2.92 21.72
N MET A 45 64.90 3.30 20.69
CA MET A 45 64.36 3.53 19.36
C MET A 45 63.87 2.23 18.71
N THR A 46 64.58 1.13 18.88
CA THR A 46 64.16 -0.20 18.39
C THR A 46 62.86 -0.62 19.05
N ASP A 47 62.75 -0.50 20.39
CA ASP A 47 61.53 -0.80 21.14
C ASP A 47 60.35 0.08 20.67
N LYS A 48 60.60 1.37 20.37
CA LYS A 48 59.58 2.28 19.81
C LYS A 48 59.15 1.86 18.40
N ILE A 49 60.09 1.47 17.55
CA ILE A 49 59.78 1.00 16.19
C ILE A 49 58.89 -0.24 16.26
N GLU A 50 59.26 -1.24 17.07
CA GLU A 50 58.45 -2.47 17.23
C GLU A 50 57.03 -2.15 17.74
N GLN A 51 56.89 -1.21 18.68
CA GLN A 51 55.57 -0.77 19.16
C GLN A 51 54.75 -0.07 18.09
N LEU A 52 55.38 0.78 17.27
CA LEU A 52 54.71 1.49 16.18
C LEU A 52 54.30 0.51 15.06
N GLU A 53 55.17 -0.41 14.67
CA GLU A 53 54.88 -1.45 13.70
C GLU A 53 53.68 -2.31 14.15
N LYS A 54 53.66 -2.70 15.44
CA LYS A 54 52.51 -3.44 15.99
C LYS A 54 51.21 -2.63 15.94
N ARG A 55 51.26 -1.32 16.19
CA ARG A 55 50.09 -0.45 16.08
C ARG A 55 49.62 -0.30 14.63
N ILE A 56 50.54 -0.14 13.69
CA ILE A 56 50.24 -0.06 12.25
C ILE A 56 49.54 -1.34 11.82
N ALA A 57 50.07 -2.52 12.16
CA ALA A 57 49.44 -3.80 11.83
C ALA A 57 48.01 -3.93 12.40
N GLN A 58 47.78 -3.43 13.61
CA GLN A 58 46.43 -3.39 14.20
C GLN A 58 45.49 -2.45 13.43
N TYR A 59 45.97 -1.29 13.00
CA TYR A 59 45.19 -0.35 12.20
C TYR A 59 44.87 -0.90 10.81
N GLU A 60 45.83 -1.54 10.15
CA GLU A 60 45.61 -2.20 8.86
C GLU A 60 44.55 -3.31 8.96
N GLN A 61 44.60 -4.11 10.03
CA GLN A 61 43.57 -5.13 10.28
C GLN A 61 42.19 -4.53 10.55
N MET A 62 42.14 -3.43 11.31
CA MET A 62 40.90 -2.69 11.57
C MET A 62 40.32 -2.10 10.27
N GLU A 63 41.17 -1.49 9.45
CA GLU A 63 40.80 -0.91 8.15
C GLU A 63 40.26 -1.99 7.21
N ALA A 64 40.93 -3.14 7.11
CA ALA A 64 40.45 -4.26 6.32
C ALA A 64 39.06 -4.75 6.79
N THR A 65 38.86 -4.83 8.10
CA THR A 65 37.57 -5.24 8.69
C THR A 65 36.48 -4.20 8.43
N MET A 66 36.79 -2.91 8.55
CA MET A 66 35.87 -1.82 8.23
C MET A 66 35.48 -1.84 6.75
N ASN A 67 36.46 -1.95 5.85
CA ASN A 67 36.20 -2.01 4.41
C ASN A 67 35.31 -3.20 4.04
N ASN A 68 35.59 -4.39 4.59
CA ASN A 68 34.74 -5.56 4.39
C ASN A 68 33.31 -5.35 4.93
N THR A 69 33.18 -4.69 6.08
CA THR A 69 31.87 -4.40 6.69
C THR A 69 31.10 -3.38 5.86
N LEU A 70 31.75 -2.36 5.31
CA LEU A 70 31.13 -1.39 4.41
C LEU A 70 30.63 -2.04 3.12
N VAL A 71 31.43 -2.92 2.52
CA VAL A 71 31.01 -3.68 1.33
C VAL A 71 29.82 -4.58 1.66
N LEU A 72 29.86 -5.30 2.78
CA LEU A 72 28.75 -6.14 3.22
C LEU A 72 27.48 -5.33 3.49
N ALA A 73 27.60 -4.16 4.12
CA ALA A 73 26.48 -3.27 4.38
C ALA A 73 25.87 -2.74 3.07
N GLN A 74 26.72 -2.36 2.10
CA GLN A 74 26.26 -1.93 0.77
C GLN A 74 25.54 -3.06 0.03
N GLU A 75 26.12 -4.26 0.01
CA GLU A 75 25.52 -5.43 -0.63
C GLU A 75 24.18 -5.79 0.03
N THR A 76 24.13 -5.78 1.36
CA THR A 76 22.89 -6.02 2.11
C THR A 76 21.84 -4.95 1.81
N GLY A 77 22.22 -3.68 1.77
CA GLY A 77 21.33 -2.59 1.42
C GLY A 77 20.75 -2.73 0.01
N GLU A 78 21.58 -3.08 -0.97
CA GLU A 78 21.15 -3.30 -2.34
C GLU A 78 20.26 -4.55 -2.47
N ASN A 79 20.56 -5.62 -1.73
CA ASN A 79 19.73 -6.82 -1.66
C ASN A 79 18.34 -6.53 -1.08
N VAL A 80 18.27 -5.78 0.03
CA VAL A 80 16.99 -5.35 0.63
C VAL A 80 16.18 -4.50 -0.34
N LYS A 81 16.83 -3.54 -1.01
CA LYS A 81 16.19 -2.69 -2.02
C LYS A 81 15.65 -3.50 -3.21
N ASN A 82 16.42 -4.47 -3.70
CA ASN A 82 15.99 -5.33 -4.79
C ASN A 82 14.88 -6.30 -4.39
N ALA A 83 14.90 -6.83 -3.17
CA ALA A 83 13.81 -7.63 -2.62
C ALA A 83 12.52 -6.81 -2.52
N ALA A 84 12.59 -5.62 -1.92
CA ALA A 84 11.44 -4.72 -1.79
C ALA A 84 10.85 -4.31 -3.15
N ARG A 85 11.68 -4.07 -4.17
CA ARG A 85 11.21 -3.81 -5.54
C ARG A 85 10.46 -4.99 -6.13
N LYS A 86 11.02 -6.21 -6.03
CA LYS A 86 10.36 -7.43 -6.51
C LYS A 86 9.03 -7.69 -5.79
N GLU A 87 9.00 -7.48 -4.48
CA GLU A 87 7.78 -7.64 -3.69
C GLU A 87 6.73 -6.60 -4.08
N ALA A 88 7.12 -5.34 -4.29
CA ALA A 88 6.23 -4.31 -4.80
C ALA A 88 5.65 -4.67 -6.19
N ASP A 89 6.50 -5.16 -7.11
CA ASP A 89 6.05 -5.60 -8.43
C ASP A 89 5.06 -6.78 -8.34
N LEU A 90 5.30 -7.73 -7.43
CA LEU A 90 4.38 -8.84 -7.18
C LEU A 90 3.03 -8.37 -6.61
N ILE A 91 3.05 -7.44 -5.65
CA ILE A 91 1.83 -6.87 -5.09
C ILE A 91 1.01 -6.15 -6.18
N ILE A 92 1.68 -5.39 -7.06
CA ILE A 92 1.01 -4.72 -8.17
C ILE A 92 0.39 -5.76 -9.12
N GLN A 93 1.14 -6.80 -9.49
CA GLN A 93 0.64 -7.86 -10.37
C GLN A 93 -0.56 -8.60 -9.76
N GLU A 94 -0.50 -8.92 -8.47
CA GLU A 94 -1.61 -9.58 -7.76
C GLU A 94 -2.84 -8.67 -7.70
N ALA A 95 -2.65 -7.38 -7.38
CA ALA A 95 -3.73 -6.41 -7.36
C ALA A 95 -4.37 -6.23 -8.74
N GLU A 96 -3.58 -6.21 -9.82
CA GLU A 96 -4.08 -6.15 -11.18
C GLU A 96 -4.88 -7.39 -11.56
N GLN A 97 -4.41 -8.57 -11.15
CA GLN A 97 -5.11 -9.84 -11.39
C GLN A 97 -6.43 -9.88 -10.63
N GLN A 98 -6.45 -9.51 -9.35
CA GLN A 98 -7.67 -9.44 -8.54
C GLN A 98 -8.66 -8.43 -9.12
N ARG A 99 -8.19 -7.23 -9.50
CA ARG A 99 -9.03 -6.23 -10.18
C ARG A 99 -9.67 -6.80 -11.44
N LYS A 100 -8.89 -7.53 -12.26
CA LYS A 100 -9.40 -8.15 -13.48
C LYS A 100 -10.48 -9.19 -13.18
N GLN A 101 -10.28 -10.03 -12.17
CA GLN A 101 -11.27 -11.02 -11.74
C GLN A 101 -12.58 -10.35 -11.27
N ILE A 102 -12.48 -9.31 -10.44
CA ILE A 102 -13.65 -8.55 -9.98
C ILE A 102 -14.41 -7.93 -11.16
N LEU A 103 -13.68 -7.37 -12.14
CA LEU A 103 -14.30 -6.78 -13.32
C LEU A 103 -14.99 -7.83 -14.20
N GLU A 104 -14.35 -8.98 -14.43
CA GLU A 104 -14.95 -10.10 -15.17
C GLU A 104 -16.21 -10.66 -14.47
N GLU A 105 -16.21 -10.73 -13.14
CA GLU A 105 -17.36 -11.15 -12.35
C GLU A 105 -18.50 -10.12 -12.38
N ALA A 106 -18.18 -8.83 -12.25
CA ALA A 106 -19.14 -7.74 -12.36
C ALA A 106 -19.79 -7.69 -13.76
N GLU A 107 -18.99 -7.84 -14.82
CA GLU A 107 -19.49 -7.91 -16.20
C GLU A 107 -20.42 -9.11 -16.42
N ARG A 108 -20.07 -10.27 -15.85
CA ARG A 108 -20.92 -11.46 -15.91
C ARG A 108 -22.25 -11.22 -15.20
N SER A 109 -22.22 -10.69 -13.98
CA SER A 109 -23.42 -10.39 -13.20
C SER A 109 -24.31 -9.36 -13.90
N LEU A 110 -23.71 -8.32 -14.49
CA LEU A 110 -24.42 -7.32 -15.27
C LEU A 110 -25.13 -7.95 -16.48
N ARG A 111 -24.44 -8.83 -17.21
CA ARG A 111 -25.02 -9.53 -18.37
C ARG A 111 -26.18 -10.42 -17.95
N GLU A 112 -26.03 -11.21 -16.90
CA GLU A 112 -27.11 -12.04 -16.36
C GLU A 112 -28.30 -11.19 -15.90
N GLY A 113 -28.06 -10.05 -15.27
CA GLY A 113 -29.10 -9.10 -14.88
C GLY A 113 -29.84 -8.51 -16.09
N GLN A 114 -29.12 -8.12 -17.14
CA GLN A 114 -29.69 -7.62 -18.39
C GLN A 114 -30.53 -8.68 -19.11
N GLU A 115 -30.05 -9.93 -19.17
CA GLU A 115 -30.81 -11.04 -19.74
C GLU A 115 -32.12 -11.27 -18.97
N LYS A 116 -32.06 -11.36 -17.63
CA LYS A 116 -33.25 -11.49 -16.77
C LYS A 116 -34.23 -10.32 -16.96
N TYR A 117 -33.72 -9.09 -16.99
CA TYR A 117 -34.53 -7.89 -17.24
C TYR A 117 -35.23 -7.96 -18.59
N SER A 118 -34.54 -8.40 -19.64
CA SER A 118 -35.12 -8.53 -20.99
C SER A 118 -36.25 -9.58 -21.04
N ILE A 119 -36.08 -10.69 -20.32
CA ILE A 119 -37.10 -11.75 -20.23
C ILE A 119 -38.35 -11.21 -19.53
N ILE A 120 -38.20 -10.61 -18.34
CA ILE A 120 -39.32 -10.04 -17.59
C ILE A 120 -40.03 -8.96 -18.41
N ARG A 121 -39.29 -8.09 -19.10
CA ARG A 121 -39.86 -7.05 -19.96
C ARG A 121 -40.71 -7.64 -21.08
N ASN A 122 -40.24 -8.71 -21.72
CA ASN A 122 -41.00 -9.42 -22.76
C ASN A 122 -42.24 -10.10 -22.17
N GLU A 123 -42.13 -10.73 -21.01
CA GLU A 123 -43.28 -11.35 -20.31
C GLU A 123 -44.36 -10.31 -19.98
N VAL A 124 -43.97 -9.15 -19.45
CA VAL A 124 -44.89 -8.03 -19.17
C VAL A 124 -45.56 -7.53 -20.45
N ALA A 125 -44.81 -7.38 -21.55
CA ALA A 125 -45.37 -6.97 -22.84
C ALA A 125 -46.39 -7.99 -23.38
N VAL A 126 -46.08 -9.29 -23.30
CA VAL A 126 -47.00 -10.36 -23.70
C VAL A 126 -48.23 -10.41 -22.81
N PHE A 127 -48.07 -10.25 -21.49
CA PHE A 127 -49.18 -10.21 -20.55
C PHE A 127 -50.13 -9.03 -20.84
N LYS A 128 -49.57 -7.83 -21.05
CA LYS A 128 -50.34 -6.64 -21.44
C LYS A 128 -51.15 -6.89 -22.72
N ALA A 129 -50.52 -7.42 -23.77
CA ALA A 129 -51.21 -7.72 -25.03
C ALA A 129 -52.33 -8.77 -24.87
N ARG A 130 -52.11 -9.80 -24.03
CA ARG A 130 -53.17 -10.77 -23.71
C ARG A 130 -54.34 -10.13 -22.98
N MET A 131 -54.07 -9.28 -22.00
CA MET A 131 -55.12 -8.58 -21.24
C MET A 131 -55.93 -7.65 -22.14
N GLU A 132 -55.26 -6.85 -22.98
CA GLU A 132 -55.90 -5.99 -23.97
C GLU A 132 -56.77 -6.80 -24.93
N SER A 133 -56.30 -7.96 -25.40
CA SER A 133 -57.09 -8.84 -26.25
C SER A 133 -58.35 -9.37 -25.55
N ILE A 134 -58.26 -9.77 -24.28
CA ILE A 134 -59.42 -10.25 -23.50
C ILE A 134 -60.44 -9.12 -23.32
N LEU A 135 -59.99 -7.94 -22.88
CA LEU A 135 -60.85 -6.79 -22.65
C LEU A 135 -61.54 -6.33 -23.94
N ASN A 136 -60.80 -6.25 -25.04
CA ASN A 136 -61.39 -5.93 -26.35
C ASN A 136 -62.42 -6.97 -26.80
N SER A 137 -62.16 -8.27 -26.57
CA SER A 137 -63.15 -9.31 -26.88
C SER A 137 -64.42 -9.19 -26.04
N GLN A 138 -64.30 -8.82 -24.76
CA GLN A 138 -65.46 -8.62 -23.88
C GLN A 138 -66.25 -7.36 -24.28
N LEU A 139 -65.57 -6.26 -24.62
CA LEU A 139 -66.20 -5.07 -25.18
C LEU A 139 -66.94 -5.40 -26.47
N GLN A 140 -66.34 -6.18 -27.37
CA GLN A 140 -66.97 -6.58 -28.62
C GLN A 140 -68.20 -7.48 -28.41
N MET A 141 -68.19 -8.35 -27.38
CA MET A 141 -69.39 -9.10 -26.99
C MET A 141 -70.51 -8.17 -26.48
N LEU A 142 -70.16 -7.15 -25.68
CA LEU A 142 -71.10 -6.15 -25.18
C LEU A 142 -71.70 -5.30 -26.31
N GLU A 143 -70.90 -4.86 -27.27
CA GLU A 143 -71.36 -4.11 -28.44
C GLU A 143 -72.19 -4.98 -29.41
N GLY A 144 -71.87 -6.28 -29.49
CA GLY A 144 -72.63 -7.27 -30.26
C GLY A 144 -73.95 -7.69 -29.61
N CYS A 145 -74.15 -7.40 -28.32
CA CYS A 145 -75.42 -7.59 -27.63
C CYS A 145 -76.45 -6.53 -28.05
N VAL A 146 -76.96 -6.63 -29.27
CA VAL A 146 -78.26 -6.04 -29.59
C VAL A 146 -79.32 -6.93 -28.96
N LEU A 147 -79.83 -6.52 -27.80
CA LEU A 147 -81.06 -7.08 -27.25
C LEU A 147 -82.15 -6.93 -28.31
N GLY A 148 -82.59 -8.05 -28.89
CA GLY A 148 -83.65 -8.07 -29.88
C GLY A 148 -84.89 -7.36 -29.36
N ASP A 149 -85.42 -6.45 -30.20
CA ASP A 149 -86.72 -5.78 -30.12
C ASP A 149 -87.36 -5.72 -28.72
N SER A 150 -86.72 -4.97 -27.83
CA SER A 150 -87.45 -4.28 -26.77
C SER A 150 -86.69 -3.01 -26.41
N SER A 151 -87.34 -1.86 -26.61
CA SER A 151 -86.85 -0.58 -26.11
C SER A 151 -86.98 -0.57 -24.58
N VAL A 152 -86.08 -1.27 -23.90
CA VAL A 152 -85.77 -0.96 -22.50
C VAL A 152 -84.51 -0.12 -22.56
N PRO A 153 -84.55 1.16 -22.14
CA PRO A 153 -83.34 1.94 -22.03
C PRO A 153 -82.45 1.21 -21.03
N VAL A 154 -81.27 0.78 -21.47
CA VAL A 154 -80.23 0.38 -20.53
C VAL A 154 -79.85 1.68 -19.82
N GLU A 155 -80.26 1.83 -18.56
CA GLU A 155 -79.76 2.91 -17.71
C GLU A 155 -78.24 2.84 -17.76
N SER A 156 -77.61 3.93 -18.20
CA SER A 156 -76.17 4.08 -18.16
C SER A 156 -75.75 3.97 -16.70
N VAL A 157 -75.18 2.83 -16.32
CA VAL A 157 -74.55 2.67 -15.03
C VAL A 157 -73.38 3.63 -15.00
N ASP A 158 -73.40 4.57 -14.06
CA ASP A 158 -72.33 5.54 -13.86
C ASP A 158 -71.07 4.77 -13.44
N ILE A 159 -70.07 4.74 -14.32
CA ILE A 159 -68.85 3.93 -14.15
C ILE A 159 -68.10 4.36 -12.88
N ASP A 160 -68.29 5.61 -12.45
CA ASP A 160 -67.72 6.16 -11.22
C ASP A 160 -68.27 5.50 -9.94
N GLU A 161 -69.52 5.03 -9.94
CA GLU A 161 -70.11 4.32 -8.78
C GLU A 161 -69.54 2.89 -8.65
N VAL A 162 -69.28 2.24 -9.78
CA VAL A 162 -68.70 0.88 -9.82
C VAL A 162 -67.20 0.93 -9.49
N LEU A 163 -66.47 1.94 -9.95
CA LEU A 163 -65.06 2.17 -9.59
C LEU A 163 -64.88 2.44 -8.08
N ALA A 164 -65.81 3.18 -7.47
CA ALA A 164 -65.81 3.41 -6.03
C ALA A 164 -66.00 2.10 -5.23
N ALA A 165 -66.89 1.21 -5.70
CA ALA A 165 -67.10 -0.09 -5.06
C ALA A 165 -65.90 -1.05 -5.22
N VAL A 166 -65.20 -1.03 -6.36
CA VAL A 166 -64.01 -1.86 -6.60
C VAL A 166 -62.79 -1.34 -5.82
N ALA A 167 -62.71 -0.02 -5.56
CA ALA A 167 -61.65 0.56 -4.72
C ALA A 167 -61.73 0.10 -3.26
N GLU A 168 -62.93 -0.19 -2.73
CA GLU A 168 -63.10 -0.74 -1.38
C GLU A 168 -62.62 -2.20 -1.28
N ASP A 169 -62.85 -3.02 -2.31
CA ASP A 169 -62.46 -4.44 -2.33
C ASP A 169 -60.95 -4.65 -2.59
N ASN A 170 -60.28 -3.69 -3.23
CA ASN A 170 -58.85 -3.74 -3.53
C ASN A 170 -57.93 -3.58 -2.30
N SER A 171 -58.46 -3.17 -1.13
CA SER A 171 -57.66 -3.15 0.11
C SER A 171 -57.28 -4.55 0.60
N THR A 172 -57.97 -5.59 0.12
CA THR A 172 -57.75 -6.99 0.49
C THR A 172 -56.66 -7.69 -0.34
N ILE A 173 -56.11 -7.05 -1.38
CA ILE A 173 -55.07 -7.65 -2.25
C ILE A 173 -53.65 -7.53 -1.66
N HIS A 174 -53.46 -6.82 -0.55
CA HIS A 174 -52.15 -6.76 0.10
C HIS A 174 -51.70 -8.07 0.74
N ASP A 175 -52.61 -9.00 1.05
CA ASP A 175 -52.25 -10.25 1.75
C ASP A 175 -51.79 -11.39 0.84
N ASN A 176 -52.03 -11.32 -0.49
CA ASN A 176 -51.83 -12.47 -1.39
C ASN A 176 -50.73 -12.30 -2.45
N ALA A 177 -50.02 -11.17 -2.48
CA ALA A 177 -48.89 -10.96 -3.40
C ALA A 177 -47.55 -11.48 -2.86
N GLY A 178 -47.47 -12.00 -1.62
CA GLY A 178 -46.26 -12.60 -1.09
C GLY A 178 -45.03 -11.68 -1.12
N VAL A 179 -45.25 -10.36 -1.05
CA VAL A 179 -44.17 -9.39 -0.92
C VAL A 179 -43.85 -9.31 0.57
N ASP A 180 -42.70 -9.86 0.93
CA ASP A 180 -42.19 -9.86 2.31
C ASP A 180 -42.18 -8.42 2.84
N GLN A 181 -42.66 -8.20 4.07
CA GLN A 181 -42.81 -6.86 4.69
C GLN A 181 -41.51 -6.04 4.60
N VAL A 182 -40.36 -6.72 4.58
CA VAL A 182 -39.02 -6.17 4.43
C VAL A 182 -38.81 -5.40 3.12
N VAL A 183 -39.49 -5.78 2.02
CA VAL A 183 -39.37 -5.13 0.71
C VAL A 183 -40.15 -3.81 0.67
N LEU A 184 -41.29 -3.75 1.36
CA LEU A 184 -42.08 -2.52 1.51
C LEU A 184 -41.35 -1.50 2.39
N ASP A 185 -40.76 -1.97 3.50
CA ASP A 185 -39.98 -1.13 4.40
C ASP A 185 -38.69 -0.62 3.73
N ALA A 186 -38.07 -1.42 2.85
CA ALA A 186 -36.88 -1.01 2.09
C ALA A 186 -37.19 0.06 1.02
N ASN A 187 -38.34 -0.02 0.34
CA ASN A 187 -38.74 1.01 -0.62
C ASN A 187 -39.16 2.32 0.07
N ALA A 188 -39.85 2.24 1.22
CA ALA A 188 -40.19 3.43 2.00
C ALA A 188 -38.94 4.13 2.55
N ALA A 189 -37.92 3.37 2.96
CA ALA A 189 -36.64 3.93 3.36
C ALA A 189 -35.86 4.54 2.18
N ALA A 190 -35.98 3.98 0.97
CA ALA A 190 -35.36 4.52 -0.23
C ALA A 190 -36.01 5.86 -0.68
N GLU A 191 -37.34 5.99 -0.60
CA GLU A 191 -38.04 7.23 -0.92
C GLU A 191 -37.79 8.33 0.14
N ALA A 192 -37.67 7.98 1.42
CA ALA A 192 -37.31 8.94 2.48
C ALA A 192 -35.85 9.44 2.36
N ALA A 193 -34.92 8.57 1.92
CA ALA A 193 -33.54 8.95 1.69
C ALA A 193 -33.37 9.86 0.45
N ASP A 194 -34.22 9.70 -0.57
CA ASP A 194 -34.21 10.57 -1.76
C ASP A 194 -34.69 11.99 -1.39
N SER A 195 -35.72 12.11 -0.54
CA SER A 195 -36.21 13.42 -0.05
C SER A 195 -35.23 14.15 0.87
N GLU A 196 -34.50 13.43 1.72
CA GLU A 196 -33.46 14.04 2.58
C GLU A 196 -32.24 14.48 1.75
N SER A 197 -31.97 13.82 0.61
CA SER A 197 -30.86 14.19 -0.27
C SER A 197 -31.14 15.42 -1.15
N GLU A 198 -32.41 15.71 -1.46
CA GLU A 198 -32.84 16.95 -2.13
C GLU A 198 -32.86 18.17 -1.19
N GLU A 199 -33.24 18.02 0.09
CA GLU A 199 -33.20 19.12 1.06
C GLU A 199 -31.76 19.59 1.36
N VAL A 200 -30.80 18.67 1.49
CA VAL A 200 -29.40 19.00 1.78
C VAL A 200 -28.69 19.67 0.59
N GLN A 201 -29.10 19.38 -0.66
CA GLN A 201 -28.57 20.09 -1.83
C GLN A 201 -29.07 21.54 -1.90
N SER A 202 -30.33 21.79 -1.54
CA SER A 202 -30.93 23.13 -1.56
C SER A 202 -30.33 24.10 -0.53
N GLU A 203 -29.92 23.60 0.65
CA GLU A 203 -29.25 24.42 1.67
C GLU A 203 -27.78 24.73 1.32
N SER A 204 -27.13 23.87 0.53
CA SER A 204 -25.73 24.08 0.11
C SER A 204 -25.57 25.13 -1.00
N GLU A 205 -26.56 25.25 -1.90
CA GLU A 205 -26.55 26.26 -2.97
C GLU A 205 -26.95 27.66 -2.48
N GLY A 206 -27.81 27.76 -1.44
CA GLY A 206 -28.16 29.04 -0.81
C GLY A 206 -26.97 29.74 -0.16
N ASN A 207 -26.05 28.97 0.45
CA ASN A 207 -24.95 29.52 1.23
C ASN A 207 -23.72 29.92 0.39
N GLN A 208 -23.64 29.51 -0.88
CA GLN A 208 -22.60 29.96 -1.81
C GLN A 208 -22.94 31.30 -2.49
N THR A 209 -24.23 31.67 -2.55
CA THR A 209 -24.66 32.88 -3.25
C THR A 209 -24.50 34.16 -2.39
N GLU A 210 -24.54 34.05 -1.05
CA GLU A 210 -24.31 35.19 -0.15
C GLU A 210 -22.81 35.53 0.05
N ALA A 211 -21.90 34.57 -0.14
CA ALA A 211 -20.47 34.78 0.05
C ALA A 211 -19.80 35.57 -1.11
N ASP A 212 -20.38 35.58 -2.31
CA ASP A 212 -19.79 36.21 -3.50
C ASP A 212 -20.32 37.64 -3.77
N SER A 213 -21.23 38.16 -2.92
CA SER A 213 -21.72 39.55 -2.99
C SER A 213 -21.00 40.53 -2.04
N GLN A 214 -19.94 40.10 -1.34
CA GLN A 214 -19.15 40.97 -0.45
C GLN A 214 -17.66 41.09 -0.83
N LYS A 215 -17.32 40.99 -2.11
CA LYS A 215 -15.97 41.29 -2.59
C LYS A 215 -15.94 42.34 -3.69
#